data_AF-A0A3M1ASP3-F1
#
_entry.id   AF-A0A3M1ASP3-F1
#
_cell.length_a   1.000
_cell.length_b   1.000
_cell.length_c   1.000
_cell.angle_alpha   90.00
_cell.angle_beta   90.00
_cell.angle_gamma   90.00
#
_symmetry.space_group_name_H-M   'P 1'
#
loop_
_entity.id
_entity.type
_entity.pdbx_description
1 polymer ?
#
loop_
_entity_poly.entity_id
_entity_poly.type
_entity_poly.pdbx_seq_one_letter_code
_entity_poly.pdbx_strand_id
1 'polypeptide(L)'
;MARVTLPDLLLLVVLGIALVTDLKDRKIYDWTTLPAIGVGVLLAAGRAAYHEKWGILLDSLLGGGVAFVIFLILGLLGGMKGGDIKMMTAIGAIEGVTFLLPALVYIFLAGGIFALGHLLVTGKFRPYLRYLTFPLLRPLFPRLARAEKPAPTWLPYG
;
A
#
# COMPACT_ATOMS: atom_id res chain seq x y z
N MET A 1 -11.14 0.54 -26.46
CA MET A 1 -11.96 1.19 -25.40
C MET A 1 -11.87 0.32 -24.16
N ALA A 2 -11.30 0.83 -23.07
CA ALA A 2 -11.28 0.10 -21.80
C ALA A 2 -12.74 -0.06 -21.32
N ARG A 3 -13.19 -1.30 -21.12
CA ARG A 3 -14.51 -1.57 -20.56
C ARG A 3 -14.36 -1.56 -19.04
N VAL A 4 -15.08 -0.67 -18.38
CA VAL A 4 -15.18 -0.67 -16.91
C VAL A 4 -15.93 -1.94 -16.49
N THR A 5 -15.36 -2.66 -15.53
CA THR A 5 -15.90 -3.91 -15.00
C THR A 5 -16.52 -3.71 -13.62
N LEU A 6 -17.27 -4.72 -13.14
CA LEU A 6 -17.86 -4.68 -11.79
C LEU A 6 -16.81 -4.60 -10.65
N PRO A 7 -15.67 -5.32 -10.70
CA PRO A 7 -14.56 -5.11 -9.77
C PRO A 7 -14.09 -3.66 -9.73
N ASP A 8 -13.88 -3.03 -10.90
CA ASP A 8 -13.39 -1.65 -10.98
C ASP A 8 -14.33 -0.67 -10.25
N LEU A 9 -15.65 -0.84 -10.42
CA LEU A 9 -16.64 0.00 -9.74
C LEU A 9 -16.63 -0.22 -8.24
N LEU A 10 -16.55 -1.48 -7.80
CA LEU A 10 -16.46 -1.82 -6.39
C LEU A 10 -15.20 -1.23 -5.77
N LEU A 11 -14.06 -1.38 -6.45
CA LEU A 11 -12.77 -0.83 -6.04
C LEU A 11 -12.86 0.69 -5.89
N LEU A 12 -13.44 1.39 -6.87
CA LEU A 12 -13.58 2.84 -6.86
C LEU A 12 -14.45 3.33 -5.68
N VAL A 13 -15.54 2.61 -5.37
CA VAL A 13 -16.38 2.91 -4.20
C VAL A 13 -15.61 2.69 -2.89
N VAL A 14 -14.92 1.56 -2.75
CA VAL A 14 -14.14 1.23 -1.55
C VAL A 14 -13.01 2.24 -1.33
N LEU A 15 -12.28 2.60 -2.39
CA LEU A 15 -11.23 3.63 -2.35
C LEU A 15 -11.81 5.01 -2.03
N GLY A 16 -12.97 5.36 -2.59
CA GLY A 16 -13.65 6.62 -2.30
C GLY A 16 -14.05 6.74 -0.83
N ILE A 17 -14.63 5.68 -0.26
CA ILE A 17 -14.97 5.64 1.18
C ILE A 17 -13.69 5.75 2.01
N ALA A 18 -12.67 4.95 1.70
CA ALA A 18 -11.41 4.97 2.43
C ALA A 18 -10.74 6.35 2.40
N LEU A 19 -10.73 7.01 1.24
CA LEU A 19 -10.19 8.36 1.07
C LEU A 19 -10.96 9.38 1.93
N VAL A 20 -12.29 9.34 1.91
CA VAL A 20 -13.11 10.27 2.71
C VAL A 20 -12.90 10.04 4.21
N THR A 21 -12.85 8.78 4.65
CA THR A 21 -12.60 8.44 6.06
C THR A 21 -11.17 8.77 6.49
N ASP A 22 -10.19 8.60 5.61
CA ASP A 22 -8.80 8.95 5.89
C ASP A 22 -8.63 10.48 6.02
N LEU A 23 -9.26 11.25 5.12
CA LEU A 23 -9.24 12.72 5.20
C LEU A 23 -9.96 13.27 6.43
N LYS A 24 -11.07 12.64 6.85
CA LYS A 24 -11.90 13.12 7.95
C LYS A 24 -11.39 12.66 9.32
N ASP A 25 -11.18 11.36 9.45
CA ASP A 25 -10.95 10.69 10.74
C ASP A 25 -9.52 10.13 10.86
N ARG A 26 -8.70 10.24 9.81
CA ARG A 26 -7.32 9.73 9.73
C ARG A 26 -7.20 8.25 10.07
N LYS A 27 -8.26 7.50 9.75
CA LYS A 27 -8.38 6.08 10.06
C LYS A 27 -9.02 5.36 8.88
N ILE A 28 -8.35 4.29 8.45
CA ILE A 28 -8.93 3.28 7.57
C ILE A 28 -9.65 2.29 8.48
N TYR A 29 -10.97 2.25 8.39
CA TYR A 29 -11.77 1.42 9.28
C TYR A 29 -11.91 -0.04 8.78
N ASP A 30 -11.84 -0.96 9.73
CA ASP A 30 -12.06 -2.39 9.51
C ASP A 30 -13.44 -2.72 8.95
N TRP A 31 -14.46 -1.93 9.32
CA TRP A 31 -15.83 -2.11 8.83
C TRP A 31 -15.97 -1.79 7.34
N THR A 32 -14.99 -1.13 6.72
CA THR A 32 -14.95 -0.91 5.27
C THR A 32 -14.07 -1.95 4.58
N THR A 33 -12.88 -2.22 5.14
CA THR A 33 -11.88 -3.09 4.49
C THR A 33 -12.20 -4.57 4.58
N LEU A 34 -12.71 -5.07 5.72
CA LEU A 34 -13.04 -6.48 5.88
C LEU A 34 -14.23 -6.91 4.99
N PRO A 35 -15.33 -6.14 4.91
CA PRO A 35 -16.40 -6.45 3.97
C PRO A 35 -15.94 -6.34 2.52
N ALA A 36 -15.06 -5.39 2.19
CA ALA A 36 -14.51 -5.27 0.84
C ALA A 36 -13.72 -6.52 0.41
N ILE A 37 -12.90 -7.10 1.30
CA ILE A 37 -12.21 -8.38 1.05
C ILE A 37 -13.24 -9.48 0.78
N GLY A 38 -14.24 -9.64 1.66
CA GLY A 38 -15.26 -10.66 1.53
C GLY A 38 -16.06 -10.54 0.24
N VAL A 39 -16.53 -9.33 -0.09
CA VAL A 39 -17.28 -9.05 -1.32
C VAL A 39 -16.41 -9.25 -2.56
N GLY A 40 -15.12 -8.87 -2.52
CA GLY A 40 -14.17 -9.12 -3.62
C GLY A 40 -14.03 -10.62 -3.93
N VAL A 41 -13.81 -11.45 -2.92
CA VAL A 41 -13.72 -12.91 -3.08
C VAL A 41 -15.05 -13.52 -3.56
N LEU A 42 -16.18 -13.09 -3.00
CA LEU A 42 -17.50 -13.56 -3.43
C LEU A 42 -17.80 -13.19 -4.89
N LEU A 43 -17.44 -11.98 -5.31
CA LEU A 43 -17.58 -11.52 -6.68
C LEU A 43 -16.67 -12.32 -7.63
N ALA A 44 -15.42 -12.59 -7.23
CA ALA A 44 -14.51 -13.44 -7.98
C ALA A 44 -15.04 -14.88 -8.10
N ALA A 45 -15.60 -15.45 -7.02
CA ALA A 45 -16.22 -16.77 -7.03
C ALA A 45 -17.44 -16.83 -7.97
N GLY A 46 -18.33 -15.84 -7.92
CA GLY A 46 -19.48 -15.75 -8.82
C GLY A 46 -19.08 -15.65 -10.29
N ARG A 47 -18.04 -14.85 -10.60
CA ARG A 47 -17.49 -14.75 -11.96
C ARG A 47 -16.79 -16.04 -12.40
N ALA A 48 -16.06 -16.68 -11.50
CA ALA A 48 -15.41 -17.97 -11.77
C ALA A 48 -16.45 -19.04 -12.13
N ALA A 49 -17.57 -19.09 -11.41
CA ALA A 49 -18.68 -19.99 -11.71
C ALA A 49 -19.36 -19.64 -13.05
N TYR A 50 -19.68 -18.36 -13.28
CA TYR A 50 -20.38 -17.92 -14.49
C TYR A 50 -19.56 -18.13 -15.78
N HIS A 51 -18.24 -17.96 -15.71
CA HIS A 51 -17.34 -18.14 -16.85
C HIS A 51 -16.68 -19.51 -16.91
N GLU A 52 -16.99 -20.42 -15.98
CA GLU A 52 -16.36 -21.75 -15.82
C GLU A 52 -14.82 -21.67 -15.73
N LYS A 53 -14.32 -20.61 -15.09
CA LYS A 53 -12.89 -20.29 -14.99
C LYS A 53 -12.47 -20.09 -13.55
N TRP A 54 -12.12 -21.19 -12.88
CA TRP A 54 -11.60 -21.19 -11.51
C TRP A 54 -10.34 -20.35 -11.31
N GLY A 55 -9.57 -20.11 -12.39
CA GLY A 55 -8.41 -19.22 -12.36
C GLY A 55 -8.74 -17.80 -11.88
N ILE A 56 -9.97 -17.31 -12.08
CA ILE A 56 -10.41 -15.97 -11.62
C ILE A 56 -10.43 -15.91 -10.08
N LEU A 57 -10.98 -16.96 -9.44
CA LEU A 57 -11.01 -17.04 -7.98
C LEU A 57 -9.61 -17.23 -7.41
N LEU A 58 -8.78 -18.05 -8.07
CA LEU A 58 -7.39 -18.23 -7.66
C LEU A 58 -6.60 -16.91 -7.76
N ASP A 59 -6.78 -16.13 -8.82
CA ASP A 59 -6.12 -14.82 -9.01
C ASP A 59 -6.51 -13.83 -7.90
N SER A 60 -7.79 -13.80 -7.53
CA SER A 60 -8.31 -13.00 -6.40
C SER A 60 -7.71 -13.42 -5.05
N LEU A 61 -7.70 -14.72 -4.75
CA LEU A 61 -7.13 -15.24 -3.50
C LEU A 61 -5.61 -15.00 -3.43
N LEU A 62 -4.89 -15.22 -4.52
CA LEU A 62 -3.46 -14.91 -4.62
C LEU A 62 -3.21 -13.41 -4.49
N GLY A 63 -4.03 -12.56 -5.12
CA GLY A 63 -3.92 -11.11 -5.00
C GLY A 63 -4.06 -10.65 -3.55
N GLY A 64 -5.13 -11.06 -2.87
CA GLY A 64 -5.34 -10.73 -1.46
C GLY A 64 -4.22 -11.27 -0.57
N GLY A 65 -3.83 -12.53 -0.75
CA GLY A 65 -2.77 -13.16 0.04
C GLY A 65 -1.40 -12.52 -0.16
N VAL A 66 -1.00 -12.27 -1.40
CA VAL A 66 0.27 -11.61 -1.74
C VAL A 66 0.30 -10.19 -1.19
N ALA A 67 -0.77 -9.42 -1.36
CA ALA A 67 -0.88 -8.08 -0.77
C ALA A 67 -0.74 -8.13 0.76
N PHE A 68 -1.46 -9.04 1.41
CA PHE A 68 -1.41 -9.19 2.86
C PHE A 68 0.02 -9.49 3.34
N VAL A 69 0.69 -10.48 2.73
CA VAL A 69 2.05 -10.87 3.15
C VAL A 69 3.05 -9.74 2.94
N ILE A 70 3.04 -9.08 1.77
CA ILE A 70 3.96 -7.97 1.48
C ILE A 70 3.76 -6.85 2.49
N PHE A 71 2.53 -6.40 2.70
CA PHE A 71 2.25 -5.25 3.58
C PHE A 71 2.39 -5.61 5.05
N LEU A 72 2.15 -6.87 5.44
CA LEU A 72 2.45 -7.35 6.77
C LEU A 72 3.94 -7.26 7.09
N ILE A 73 4.80 -7.70 6.17
CA ILE A 73 6.26 -7.59 6.34
C ILE A 73 6.66 -6.11 6.49
N LEU A 74 6.13 -5.23 5.62
CA LEU A 74 6.40 -3.78 5.72
C LEU A 74 5.89 -3.16 7.03
N GLY A 75 4.74 -3.61 7.52
CA GLY A 75 4.17 -3.20 8.80
C GLY A 75 5.04 -3.65 9.99
N LEU A 76 5.53 -4.89 9.96
CA LEU A 76 6.44 -5.42 10.98
C LEU A 76 7.80 -4.71 10.99
N LEU A 77 8.27 -4.22 9.84
CA LEU A 77 9.45 -3.36 9.73
C LEU A 77 9.21 -1.92 10.22
N GLY A 78 8.00 -1.60 10.70
CA GLY A 78 7.63 -0.29 11.24
C GLY A 78 7.35 0.77 10.18
N GLY A 79 7.13 0.36 8.92
CA GLY A 79 6.87 1.27 7.80
C GLY A 79 5.41 1.68 7.65
N MET A 80 4.46 0.85 8.09
CA MET A 80 3.03 1.02 7.80
C MET A 80 2.14 0.58 8.97
N LYS A 81 0.91 1.11 9.06
CA LYS A 81 -0.07 0.72 10.09
C LYS A 81 -0.99 -0.38 9.55
N GLY A 82 -1.73 -1.04 10.45
CA GLY A 82 -2.62 -2.15 10.10
C GLY A 82 -3.75 -1.79 9.12
N GLY A 83 -4.15 -0.52 9.04
CA GLY A 83 -5.14 -0.05 8.08
C GLY A 83 -4.69 -0.23 6.63
N ASP A 84 -3.44 0.15 6.32
CA ASP A 84 -2.88 0.05 4.97
C ASP A 84 -2.76 -1.39 4.52
N ILE A 85 -2.38 -2.29 5.44
CA ILE A 85 -2.28 -3.73 5.18
C ILE A 85 -3.63 -4.26 4.74
N LYS A 86 -4.70 -3.98 5.49
CA LYS A 86 -6.06 -4.45 5.19
C LYS A 86 -6.59 -3.86 3.88
N MET A 87 -6.30 -2.59 3.61
CA MET A 87 -6.73 -1.95 2.39
C MET A 87 -6.08 -2.60 1.17
N MET A 88 -4.77 -2.84 1.20
CA MET A 88 -4.08 -3.47 0.09
C MET A 88 -4.51 -4.92 -0.11
N THR A 89 -4.80 -5.64 0.98
CA THR A 89 -5.44 -6.96 0.92
C THR A 89 -6.81 -6.90 0.22
N ALA A 90 -7.63 -5.89 0.52
CA ALA A 90 -8.92 -5.70 -0.14
C ALA A 90 -8.77 -5.44 -1.65
N ILE A 91 -7.84 -4.56 -2.04
CA ILE A 91 -7.55 -4.28 -3.45
C ILE A 91 -7.12 -5.56 -4.18
N GLY A 92 -6.19 -6.31 -3.58
CA GLY A 92 -5.73 -7.59 -4.14
C GLY A 92 -6.83 -8.64 -4.24
N ALA A 93 -7.77 -8.67 -3.29
CA ALA A 93 -8.91 -9.59 -3.32
C ALA A 93 -9.96 -9.21 -4.39
N ILE A 94 -10.14 -7.91 -4.67
CA ILE A 94 -11.10 -7.43 -5.66
C ILE A 94 -10.57 -7.60 -7.09
N GLU A 95 -9.34 -7.18 -7.34
CA GLU A 95 -8.76 -7.15 -8.69
C GLU A 95 -7.83 -8.31 -9.03
N GLY A 96 -7.34 -9.04 -8.03
CA GLY A 96 -6.39 -10.13 -8.20
C GLY A 96 -4.93 -9.71 -8.29
N VAL A 97 -4.03 -10.70 -8.38
CA VAL A 97 -2.57 -10.45 -8.35
C VAL A 97 -2.07 -9.80 -9.65
N THR A 98 -2.73 -10.09 -10.77
CA THR A 98 -2.38 -9.54 -12.09
C THR A 98 -2.44 -8.01 -12.14
N PHE A 99 -3.43 -7.42 -11.48
CA PHE A 99 -3.55 -5.97 -11.33
C PHE A 99 -2.68 -5.43 -10.17
N LEU A 100 -2.63 -6.15 -9.05
CA LEU A 100 -1.95 -5.71 -7.84
C LEU A 100 -0.46 -5.42 -8.07
N LEU A 101 0.28 -6.34 -8.71
CA LEU A 101 1.73 -6.20 -8.87
C LEU A 101 2.16 -4.92 -9.60
N PRO A 102 1.62 -4.59 -10.80
CA PRO A 102 1.94 -3.33 -11.44
C PRO A 102 1.43 -2.13 -10.63
N ALA A 103 0.26 -2.22 -9.99
CA ALA A 103 -0.26 -1.15 -9.14
C ALA A 103 0.69 -0.83 -7.97
N LEU A 104 1.31 -1.84 -7.35
CA LEU A 104 2.31 -1.65 -6.30
C LEU A 104 3.50 -0.84 -6.78
N VAL A 105 4.02 -1.14 -7.98
CA VAL A 105 5.13 -0.37 -8.56
C VAL A 105 4.75 1.10 -8.69
N TYR A 106 3.55 1.39 -9.20
CA TYR A 106 3.07 2.77 -9.32
C TYR A 106 2.88 3.45 -7.96
N ILE A 107 2.34 2.75 -6.96
CA ILE A 107 2.16 3.27 -5.59
C ILE A 107 3.52 3.61 -4.97
N PHE A 108 4.52 2.72 -5.08
CA PHE A 108 5.87 2.98 -4.57
C PHE A 108 6.56 4.14 -5.29
N LEU A 109 6.42 4.22 -6.61
CA LEU A 109 6.97 5.34 -7.39
C LEU A 109 6.31 6.67 -7.00
N ALA A 110 4.98 6.70 -6.90
CA ALA A 110 4.25 7.90 -6.49
C ALA A 110 4.63 8.34 -5.07
N GLY A 111 4.69 7.39 -4.12
CA GLY A 111 5.14 7.65 -2.75
C GLY A 111 6.59 8.14 -2.69
N GLY A 112 7.47 7.57 -3.50
CA GLY A 112 8.88 7.99 -3.62
C GLY A 112 9.03 9.40 -4.18
N ILE A 113 8.28 9.76 -5.23
CA ILE A 113 8.24 11.11 -5.80
C ILE A 113 7.72 12.11 -4.76
N PHE A 114 6.65 11.77 -4.05
CA PHE A 114 6.09 12.62 -3.00
C PHE A 114 7.08 12.85 -1.85
N ALA A 115 7.73 11.77 -1.38
CA ALA A 115 8.76 11.85 -0.34
C ALA A 115 9.95 12.70 -0.78
N LEU A 116 10.41 12.54 -2.03
CA LEU A 116 11.50 13.33 -2.60
C LEU A 116 11.13 14.82 -2.69
N GLY A 117 9.95 15.13 -3.23
CA GLY A 117 9.43 16.50 -3.31
C GLY A 117 9.35 17.16 -1.93
N HIS A 118 8.82 16.44 -0.95
CA HIS A 118 8.75 16.92 0.43
C HIS A 118 10.14 17.18 1.05
N LEU A 119 11.12 16.32 0.79
CA LEU A 119 12.50 16.51 1.25
C LEU A 119 13.17 17.74 0.62
N LEU A 120 12.89 18.00 -0.66
CA LEU A 120 13.40 19.17 -1.37
C LEU A 120 12.80 20.47 -0.83
N VAL A 121 11.47 20.51 -0.63
CA VAL A 121 10.77 21.68 -0.08
C VAL A 121 11.20 21.98 1.36
N THR A 122 11.42 20.96 2.18
CA THR A 122 11.84 21.14 3.58
C THR A 122 13.35 21.38 3.75
N GLY A 123 14.15 21.32 2.68
CA GLY A 123 15.61 21.49 2.74
C GLY A 123 16.35 20.36 3.48
N LYS A 124 15.66 19.28 3.86
CA LYS A 124 16.20 18.16 4.65
C LYS A 124 16.80 17.03 3.80
N PHE A 125 16.94 17.24 2.49
CA PHE A 125 17.50 16.24 1.56
C PHE A 125 18.89 15.73 1.98
N ARG A 126 19.81 16.62 2.33
CA ARG A 126 21.20 16.26 2.71
C ARG A 126 21.27 15.41 3.99
N PRO A 127 20.59 15.77 5.11
CA PRO A 127 20.50 14.93 6.29
C PRO A 127 19.94 13.52 6.03
N TYR A 128 18.87 13.42 5.23
CA TYR A 128 18.25 12.13 4.91
C TYR A 128 19.11 11.24 4.01
N LEU A 129 19.80 11.82 3.02
CA LEU A 129 20.74 11.07 2.17
C LEU A 129 21.90 10.50 2.99
N ARG A 130 22.39 11.27 3.98
CA ARG A 130 23.42 10.82 4.92
C ARG A 130 22.92 9.71 5.85
N TYR A 131 21.64 9.75 6.25
CA TYR A 131 21.00 8.69 7.04
C TYR A 131 20.79 7.39 6.23
N LEU A 132 20.40 7.49 4.96
CA LEU A 132 20.20 6.34 4.05
C LEU A 132 21.50 5.63 3.67
N THR A 133 22.58 6.40 3.47
CA THR A 133 23.92 5.86 3.15
C THR A 133 24.68 5.39 4.40
N PHE A 134 24.21 5.74 5.60
CA PHE A 134 24.84 5.42 6.87
C PHE A 134 25.02 3.92 7.16
N PRO A 135 24.02 3.05 6.92
CA PRO A 135 24.17 1.60 7.15
C PRO A 135 25.19 0.96 6.20
N LEU A 136 25.32 1.49 4.99
CA LEU A 136 26.25 1.04 3.95
C LEU A 136 27.70 1.50 4.23
N LEU A 137 27.88 2.69 4.80
CA LEU A 137 29.19 3.27 5.12
C LEU A 137 29.67 2.98 6.55
N ARG A 138 28.83 2.34 7.37
CA ARG A 138 29.11 1.94 8.76
C ARG A 138 30.45 1.20 8.97
N PRO A 139 30.89 0.28 8.11
CA PRO A 139 32.18 -0.38 8.31
C PRO A 139 33.39 0.54 8.05
N LEU A 140 33.22 1.68 7.38
CA LEU A 140 34.32 2.57 6.97
C LEU A 140 34.55 3.74 7.95
N PHE A 141 33.52 4.23 8.64
CA PHE A 141 33.63 5.42 9.50
C PHE A 141 32.85 5.28 10.83
N PRO A 142 33.33 4.47 11.79
CA PRO A 142 32.64 4.22 13.06
C PRO A 142 32.54 5.47 13.96
N ARG A 143 33.41 6.48 13.79
CA ARG A 143 33.40 7.72 14.60
C ARG A 143 32.25 8.68 14.29
N LEU A 144 31.56 8.52 13.16
CA LEU A 144 30.39 9.32 12.79
C LEU A 144 29.07 8.71 13.32
N ALA A 145 29.11 7.59 14.05
CA ALA A 145 27.97 6.74 14.49
C ALA A 145 26.89 7.41 15.38
N ARG A 146 26.91 8.73 15.52
CA ARG A 146 25.84 9.52 16.15
C ARG A 146 25.06 10.36 15.13
N ALA A 147 24.86 9.85 13.91
CA ALA A 147 23.83 10.42 13.05
C ALA A 147 22.45 10.04 13.63
N GLU A 148 21.97 10.84 14.58
CA GLU A 148 20.61 10.73 15.09
C GLU A 148 19.63 10.80 13.91
N LYS A 149 18.59 9.96 13.95
CA LYS A 149 17.49 9.99 12.98
C LYS A 149 17.05 11.46 12.86
N PRO A 150 17.12 12.08 11.66
CA PRO A 150 16.78 13.49 11.54
C PRO A 150 15.38 13.70 12.13
N ALA A 151 15.26 14.72 12.99
CA ALA A 151 14.02 14.98 13.73
C ALA A 151 12.83 14.87 12.77
N PRO A 152 11.81 14.06 13.14
CA PRO A 152 10.70 13.76 12.25
C PRO A 152 10.22 15.08 11.70
N THR A 153 10.30 15.21 10.39
CA THR A 153 9.57 16.26 9.69
C THR A 153 8.14 15.84 9.91
N TRP A 154 7.49 16.42 10.93
CA TRP A 154 6.09 16.19 11.22
C TRP A 154 5.33 16.47 9.93
N LEU A 155 5.09 15.42 9.14
CA LEU A 155 4.04 15.47 8.17
C LEU A 155 2.79 15.63 9.03
N PRO A 156 1.94 16.63 8.78
CA PRO A 156 0.69 16.82 9.52
C PRO A 156 -0.33 15.68 9.25
N TYR A 157 0.14 14.52 8.80
CA TYR A 157 -0.59 13.30 8.46
C TYR A 157 0.10 12.12 9.15
N GLY A 158 -0.40 11.75 10.33
CA GLY A 158 0.08 10.66 11.17
C GLY A 158 -0.93 10.31 12.25
#